data_AF-A0A2G3AJR4-F1
#
_entry.id   AF-A0A2G3AJR4-F1
#
_cell.length_a   1.000
_cell.length_b   1.000
_cell.length_c   1.000
_cell.angle_alpha   90.00
_cell.angle_beta   90.00
_cell.angle_gamma   90.00
#
_symmetry.space_group_name_H-M   'P 1'
#
loop_
_entity.id
_entity.type
_entity.pdbx_description
1 polymer ?
#
loop_
_entity_poly.entity_id
_entity_poly.type
_entity_poly.pdbx_seq_one_letter_code
_entity_poly.pdbx_strand_id
1 'polypeptide(L)'
;MSLEECWTNLPEILRKLRRCTRHLDWPNLDAYGDKLSDTTQLLNTNPLEVKYVQNISQQDCDSLDCGVFVAGYAEYISEGMSVPIVGFEAAYHCLRYASLFKNYGIQKAKKDYVSENEDPPRPRRTKHSIPDEMAIVRIG
;
A
#
# COMPACT_ATOMS: atom_id res chain seq x y z
N MET A 1 28.40 8.53 -8.20
CA MET A 1 27.24 8.77 -9.07
C MET A 1 26.50 9.95 -8.46
N SER A 2 26.59 11.11 -9.11
CA SER A 2 26.26 12.42 -8.52
C SER A 2 24.75 12.68 -8.51
N LEU A 3 24.28 13.44 -7.52
CA LEU A 3 22.90 13.90 -7.29
C LEU A 3 22.22 14.58 -8.51
N GLU A 4 22.97 14.87 -9.56
CA GLU A 4 22.53 15.49 -10.82
C GLU A 4 21.84 14.50 -11.78
N GLU A 5 22.06 13.19 -11.67
CA GLU A 5 21.40 12.20 -12.56
C GLU A 5 19.92 11.93 -12.18
N CYS A 6 19.45 12.40 -11.03
CA CYS A 6 18.06 12.22 -10.59
C CYS A 6 17.03 13.10 -11.32
N TRP A 7 17.47 14.13 -12.06
CA TRP A 7 16.58 15.15 -12.64
C TRP A 7 16.23 14.96 -14.12
N THR A 8 16.94 14.10 -14.85
CA THR A 8 16.76 13.97 -16.31
C THR A 8 15.50 13.21 -16.73
N ASN A 9 14.83 12.52 -15.80
CA ASN A 9 13.56 11.80 -16.04
C ASN A 9 12.36 12.40 -15.29
N LEU A 10 12.52 13.57 -14.65
CA LEU A 10 11.45 14.21 -13.89
C LEU A 10 10.14 14.39 -14.68
N PRO A 11 10.14 14.77 -15.98
CA PRO A 11 8.91 14.91 -16.75
C PRO A 11 8.16 13.58 -16.97
N GLU A 12 8.89 12.48 -17.15
CA GLU A 12 8.33 11.15 -17.37
C GLU A 12 7.82 10.53 -16.05
N ILE A 13 8.55 10.79 -14.96
CA ILE A 13 8.14 10.46 -13.59
C ILE A 13 6.88 11.23 -13.21
N LEU A 14 6.83 12.55 -13.46
CA LEU A 14 5.66 13.38 -13.22
C LEU A 14 4.48 13.00 -14.11
N ARG A 15 4.72 12.56 -15.36
CA ARG A 15 3.67 12.07 -16.26
C ARG A 15 3.08 10.74 -15.79
N LYS A 16 3.92 9.79 -15.36
CA LYS A 16 3.48 8.52 -14.76
C LYS A 16 2.75 8.75 -13.44
N LEU A 17 3.29 9.61 -12.56
CA LEU A 17 2.64 10.04 -11.33
C LEU A 17 1.29 10.67 -11.64
N ARG A 18 1.21 11.70 -12.49
CA ARG A 18 -0.03 12.36 -12.88
C ARG A 18 -1.05 11.40 -13.51
N ARG A 19 -0.62 10.35 -14.22
CA ARG A 19 -1.50 9.31 -14.77
C ARG A 19 -2.04 8.37 -13.69
N CYS A 20 -1.19 7.98 -12.72
CA CYS A 20 -1.53 7.12 -11.58
C CYS A 20 -2.27 7.84 -10.44
N THR A 21 -2.17 9.17 -10.35
CA THR A 21 -2.78 9.97 -9.27
C THR A 21 -4.08 10.65 -9.66
N ARG A 22 -4.63 10.40 -10.86
CA ARG A 22 -5.90 10.99 -11.34
C ARG A 22 -7.11 10.78 -10.40
N HIS A 23 -7.02 9.85 -9.45
CA HIS A 23 -8.10 9.51 -8.51
C HIS A 23 -7.71 9.69 -7.02
N LEU A 24 -6.52 10.24 -6.72
CA LEU A 24 -6.18 10.61 -5.36
C LEU A 24 -6.21 12.14 -5.26
N ASP A 25 -7.27 12.67 -4.65
CA ASP A 25 -7.28 14.04 -4.16
C ASP A 25 -6.20 14.14 -3.07
N TRP A 26 -5.08 14.77 -3.42
CA TRP A 26 -4.00 15.11 -2.48
C TRP A 26 -3.98 16.61 -2.18
N PRO A 27 -4.89 17.17 -1.35
CA PRO A 27 -4.68 18.50 -0.77
C PRO A 27 -3.71 18.49 0.43
N ASN A 28 -3.29 17.32 0.92
CA ASN A 28 -2.74 17.17 2.26
C ASN A 28 -1.25 16.78 2.32
N LEU A 29 -0.52 16.89 1.20
CA LEU A 29 0.91 16.57 1.17
C LEU A 29 1.70 17.54 2.06
N ASP A 30 1.28 18.81 2.10
CA ASP A 30 1.89 19.86 2.93
C ASP A 30 1.75 19.58 4.43
N ALA A 31 0.64 18.97 4.88
CA ALA A 31 0.45 18.60 6.29
C ALA A 31 1.35 17.46 6.77
N TYR A 32 1.99 16.73 5.85
CA TYR A 32 2.98 15.71 6.18
C TYR A 32 4.41 16.29 6.28
N GLY A 33 4.65 17.47 5.70
CA GLY A 33 5.96 18.14 5.70
C GLY A 33 6.44 18.53 7.10
N ASP A 34 5.55 19.07 7.94
CA ASP A 34 5.91 19.54 9.28
C ASP A 34 6.29 18.37 10.21
N LYS A 35 5.61 17.22 10.08
CA LYS A 35 5.90 15.99 10.84
C LYS A 35 7.25 15.37 10.48
N LEU A 36 7.72 15.56 9.25
CA LEU A 36 9.04 15.10 8.84
C LEU A 36 10.15 15.86 9.58
N SER A 37 9.96 17.13 9.93
CA SER A 37 11.00 17.93 10.60
C SER A 37 11.37 17.40 11.99
N ASP A 38 10.38 17.04 12.82
CA ASP A 38 10.59 16.45 14.15
C ASP A 38 11.14 15.03 14.07
N THR A 39 10.65 14.23 13.11
CA THR A 39 11.12 12.85 12.89
C THR A 39 12.55 12.81 12.34
N THR A 40 12.97 13.84 11.60
CA THR A 40 14.33 14.00 11.05
C THR A 40 15.39 14.12 12.16
N GLN A 41 15.07 14.78 13.27
CA GLN A 41 16.01 14.89 14.41
C GLN A 41 16.30 13.53 15.07
N LEU A 42 15.29 12.64 15.16
CA LEU A 42 15.44 11.27 15.68
C LEU A 42 16.19 10.34 14.70
N LEU A 43 15.88 10.42 13.40
CA LEU A 43 16.53 9.63 12.35
C LEU A 43 18.00 9.99 12.14
N ASN A 44 18.38 11.25 12.39
CA ASN A 44 19.77 11.72 12.26
C ASN A 44 20.73 11.10 13.28
N THR A 45 20.23 10.51 14.37
CA THR A 45 21.08 9.89 15.40
C THR A 45 21.50 8.47 15.00
N ASN A 46 20.71 7.77 14.17
CA ASN A 46 21.02 6.44 13.63
C ASN A 46 20.36 6.29 12.23
N PRO A 47 21.00 6.78 11.15
CA PRO A 47 20.41 6.68 9.82
C PRO A 47 20.32 5.22 9.39
N LEU A 48 19.12 4.78 9.02
CA LEU A 48 18.93 3.50 8.36
C LEU A 48 19.49 3.58 6.94
N GLU A 49 20.27 2.57 6.53
CA GLU A 49 20.75 2.48 5.15
C GLU A 49 19.57 2.14 4.24
N VAL A 50 19.11 3.13 3.46
CA VAL A 50 18.05 2.95 2.46
C VAL A 50 18.68 2.72 1.10
N LYS A 51 18.37 1.58 0.48
CA LYS A 51 18.78 1.26 -0.89
C LYS A 51 17.60 1.43 -1.84
N TYR A 52 17.76 2.32 -2.82
CA TYR A 52 16.80 2.48 -3.90
C TYR A 52 17.11 1.51 -5.03
N VAL A 53 16.14 0.65 -5.34
CA VAL A 53 16.23 -0.26 -6.49
C VAL A 53 15.41 0.35 -7.64
N GLN A 54 16.08 0.63 -8.75
CA GLN A 54 15.47 1.24 -9.94
C GLN A 54 15.21 0.19 -11.02
N ASN A 55 14.41 0.57 -12.02
CA ASN A 55 14.11 -0.25 -13.20
C ASN A 55 13.46 -1.61 -12.91
N ILE A 56 12.87 -1.78 -11.73
CA ILE A 56 12.06 -2.96 -11.42
C ILE A 56 10.70 -2.85 -12.10
N SER A 57 10.12 -3.98 -12.45
CA SER A 57 8.77 -4.00 -13.01
C SER A 57 7.76 -3.41 -12.02
N GLN A 58 6.88 -2.53 -12.47
CA GLN A 58 5.86 -1.94 -11.62
C GLN A 58 4.49 -2.32 -12.16
N GLN A 59 3.50 -2.43 -11.27
CA GLN A 59 2.11 -2.59 -11.69
C GLN A 59 1.67 -1.42 -12.57
N ASP A 60 0.73 -1.68 -13.46
CA ASP A 60 0.03 -0.62 -14.19
C ASP A 60 -0.82 0.22 -13.22
N CYS A 61 -0.99 1.51 -13.51
CA CYS A 61 -1.76 2.42 -12.65
C CYS A 61 -3.20 1.93 -12.39
N ASP A 62 -3.78 1.20 -13.35
CA ASP A 62 -5.15 0.70 -13.30
C ASP A 62 -5.23 -0.74 -12.74
N SER A 63 -4.09 -1.33 -12.34
CA SER A 63 -4.03 -2.66 -11.73
C SER A 63 -4.32 -2.61 -10.23
N LEU A 64 -4.92 -3.69 -9.72
CA LEU A 64 -5.20 -3.92 -8.30
C LEU A 64 -4.16 -4.87 -7.66
N ASP A 65 -3.04 -5.12 -8.34
CA ASP A 65 -2.03 -6.11 -7.92
C ASP A 65 -0.97 -5.54 -6.96
N CYS A 66 -1.20 -4.37 -6.37
CA CYS A 66 -0.21 -3.66 -5.57
C CYS A 66 0.36 -4.53 -4.43
N GLY A 67 -0.51 -5.27 -3.76
CA GLY A 67 -0.12 -6.20 -2.70
C GLY A 67 0.71 -7.38 -3.22
N VAL A 68 0.45 -7.83 -4.45
CA VAL A 68 1.20 -8.93 -5.08
C VAL A 68 2.62 -8.49 -5.40
N PHE A 69 2.80 -7.28 -5.95
CA PHE A 69 4.14 -6.71 -6.21
C PHE A 69 4.93 -6.52 -4.91
N VAL A 70 4.29 -5.95 -3.87
CA VAL A 70 4.95 -5.74 -2.57
C VAL A 70 5.35 -7.07 -1.93
N ALA A 71 4.45 -8.05 -1.88
CA ALA A 71 4.74 -9.36 -1.32
C ALA A 71 5.83 -10.10 -2.12
N GLY A 72 5.75 -10.05 -3.44
CA GLY A 72 6.77 -10.64 -4.33
C GLY A 72 8.14 -10.04 -4.10
N TYR A 73 8.27 -8.72 -4.08
CA TYR A 73 9.57 -8.09 -3.84
C TYR A 73 10.11 -8.32 -2.43
N ALA A 74 9.25 -8.35 -1.42
CA ALA A 74 9.67 -8.75 -0.08
C ALA A 74 10.22 -10.18 -0.06
N GLU A 75 9.60 -11.12 -0.79
CA GLU A 75 10.07 -12.51 -0.94
C GLU A 75 11.46 -12.55 -1.63
N TYR A 76 11.62 -11.89 -2.78
CA TYR A 76 12.93 -11.83 -3.47
C TYR A 76 14.05 -11.31 -2.57
N ILE A 77 13.80 -10.19 -1.88
CA ILE A 77 14.80 -9.57 -0.99
C ILE A 77 15.10 -10.47 0.21
N SER A 78 14.08 -11.10 0.79
CA SER A 78 14.22 -11.98 1.95
C SER A 78 15.00 -13.26 1.62
N GLU A 79 14.85 -13.79 0.41
CA GLU A 79 15.61 -14.94 -0.09
C GLU A 79 16.99 -14.54 -0.65
N GLY A 80 17.35 -13.26 -0.61
CA GLY A 80 18.62 -12.75 -1.16
C GLY A 80 18.71 -12.86 -2.69
N MET A 81 17.57 -13.01 -3.36
CA MET A 81 17.47 -13.08 -4.82
C MET A 81 17.47 -11.68 -5.44
N SER A 82 18.00 -11.58 -6.66
CA SER A 82 17.92 -10.35 -7.43
C SER A 82 16.47 -10.06 -7.81
N VAL A 83 16.01 -8.84 -7.54
CA VAL A 83 14.69 -8.38 -7.95
C VAL A 83 14.60 -8.34 -9.49
N PRO A 84 13.57 -8.94 -10.12
CA PRO A 84 13.43 -8.93 -11.57
C PRO A 84 13.22 -7.51 -12.11
N ILE A 85 14.08 -7.11 -13.03
CA ILE A 85 14.00 -5.83 -13.75
C ILE A 85 12.80 -5.87 -14.71
N VAL A 86 12.64 -6.99 -15.42
CA VAL A 86 11.56 -7.21 -16.39
C VAL A 86 10.83 -8.51 -16.06
N GLY A 87 9.51 -8.53 -16.25
CA GLY A 87 8.74 -9.78 -16.26
C GLY A 87 8.27 -10.26 -14.88
N PHE A 88 7.90 -9.34 -13.98
CA PHE A 88 7.17 -9.73 -12.76
C PHE A 88 5.77 -10.23 -13.12
N GLU A 89 5.58 -11.55 -13.10
CA GLU A 89 4.32 -12.20 -13.48
C GLU A 89 3.30 -12.16 -12.34
N ALA A 90 2.62 -11.01 -12.19
CA ALA A 90 1.67 -10.77 -11.12
C ALA A 90 0.58 -11.86 -11.02
N ALA A 91 0.10 -12.38 -12.16
CA ALA A 91 -0.90 -13.44 -12.18
C ALA A 91 -0.39 -14.75 -11.52
N TYR A 92 0.84 -15.16 -11.81
CA TYR A 92 1.46 -16.33 -11.20
C TYR A 92 1.61 -16.15 -9.68
N HIS A 93 2.15 -15.01 -9.25
CA HIS A 93 2.32 -14.71 -7.83
C HIS A 93 0.97 -14.63 -7.10
N CYS A 94 -0.05 -14.03 -7.72
CA CYS A 94 -1.41 -13.96 -7.18
C CYS A 94 -1.99 -15.36 -6.93
N LEU A 95 -1.89 -16.28 -7.91
CA LEU A 95 -2.36 -17.66 -7.76
C LEU A 95 -1.60 -18.42 -6.67
N ARG A 96 -0.28 -18.23 -6.58
CA ARG A 96 0.56 -18.85 -5.54
C ARG A 96 0.17 -18.36 -4.14
N TYR A 97 0.08 -17.05 -3.94
CA TYR A 97 -0.29 -16.48 -2.64
C TYR A 97 -1.72 -16.82 -2.24
N ALA A 98 -2.68 -16.76 -3.18
CA ALA A 98 -4.05 -17.18 -2.92
C ALA A 98 -4.14 -18.64 -2.46
N SER A 99 -3.36 -19.52 -3.10
CA SER A 99 -3.29 -20.95 -2.72
C SER A 99 -2.71 -21.14 -1.32
N LEU A 100 -1.65 -20.40 -0.98
CA LEU A 100 -1.04 -20.41 0.35
C LEU A 100 -2.02 -19.92 1.42
N PHE A 101 -2.70 -18.79 1.19
CA PHE A 101 -3.70 -18.27 2.11
C PHE A 101 -4.88 -19.21 2.31
N LYS A 102 -5.34 -19.86 1.23
CA LYS A 102 -6.40 -20.87 1.32
C LYS A 102 -5.97 -22.06 2.19
N ASN A 103 -4.76 -22.57 1.98
CA ASN A 103 -4.23 -23.68 2.79
C ASN A 103 -4.12 -23.28 4.26
N TYR A 104 -3.53 -22.11 4.53
CA TYR A 104 -3.42 -21.57 5.88
C TYR A 104 -4.79 -21.42 6.56
N GLY A 105 -5.79 -20.89 5.86
CA GLY A 105 -7.16 -20.75 6.38
C GLY A 105 -7.78 -22.10 6.77
N ILE A 106 -7.62 -23.13 5.93
CA ILE A 106 -8.08 -24.50 6.24
C ILE A 106 -7.37 -25.05 7.48
N GLN A 107 -6.06 -24.88 7.57
CA GLN A 107 -5.28 -25.39 8.72
C GLN A 107 -5.60 -24.64 10.01
N LYS A 108 -5.82 -23.32 9.93
CA LYS A 108 -6.22 -22.50 11.06
C LYS A 108 -7.61 -22.90 11.59
N ALA A 109 -8.56 -23.17 10.69
CA ALA A 109 -9.89 -23.65 11.06
C ALA A 109 -9.86 -25.07 11.67
N LYS A 110 -9.01 -25.96 11.17
CA LYS A 110 -8.86 -27.33 11.73
C LYS A 110 -8.26 -27.36 13.13
N LYS A 111 -7.41 -26.38 13.47
CA LYS A 111 -6.68 -26.36 14.74
C LYS A 111 -7.48 -25.74 15.89
N ASP A 112 -8.78 -25.41 15.70
CA ASP A 112 -9.63 -24.70 16.66
C ASP A 112 -8.89 -23.58 17.40
N TYR A 113 -8.11 -22.80 16.64
CA TYR A 113 -7.25 -21.79 17.22
C TYR A 113 -8.09 -20.64 17.77
N VAL A 114 -8.23 -20.60 19.10
CA VAL A 114 -8.75 -19.44 19.81
C VAL A 114 -7.65 -18.38 19.80
N SER A 115 -7.92 -17.27 19.13
CA SER A 115 -7.03 -16.11 19.16
C SER A 115 -6.99 -15.56 20.58
N GLU A 116 -5.87 -15.68 21.28
CA GLU A 116 -5.56 -14.93 22.51
C GLU A 116 -5.29 -13.47 22.15
N ASN A 117 -6.28 -12.80 21.59
CA ASN A 117 -6.19 -11.37 21.37
C ASN A 117 -6.67 -10.66 22.63
N GLU A 118 -5.78 -9.90 23.27
CA GLU A 118 -6.13 -8.97 24.35
C GLU A 118 -6.93 -7.77 23.83
N ASP A 119 -7.06 -7.61 22.50
CA ASP A 119 -7.89 -6.56 21.94
C ASP A 119 -9.34 -6.71 22.40
N PRO A 120 -9.95 -5.61 22.89
CA PRO A 120 -11.35 -5.62 23.23
C PRO A 120 -12.21 -5.98 22.01
N PRO A 121 -13.36 -6.66 22.22
CA PRO A 121 -14.25 -7.05 21.13
C PRO A 121 -14.56 -5.88 20.22
N ARG A 122 -14.37 -6.07 18.91
CA ARG A 122 -14.60 -5.03 17.92
C ARG A 122 -16.04 -4.48 18.08
N PRO A 123 -16.24 -3.17 18.30
CA PRO A 123 -17.58 -2.63 18.44
C PRO A 123 -18.39 -2.95 17.17
N ARG A 124 -19.58 -3.53 17.36
CA ARG A 124 -20.49 -3.84 16.27
C ARG A 124 -20.76 -2.56 15.49
N ARG A 125 -20.71 -2.61 14.16
CA ARG A 125 -21.10 -1.47 13.33
C ARG A 125 -22.55 -1.11 13.65
N THR A 126 -22.76 0.00 14.33
CA THR A 126 -24.07 0.61 14.50
C THR A 126 -24.53 1.02 13.11
N LYS A 127 -25.56 0.35 12.57
CA LYS A 127 -26.26 0.85 11.39
C LYS A 127 -26.93 2.15 11.84
N HIS A 128 -26.36 3.30 11.49
CA HIS A 128 -27.07 4.56 11.63
C HIS A 128 -28.23 4.51 10.64
N SER A 129 -29.44 4.28 11.14
CA SER A 129 -30.66 4.57 10.38
C SER A 129 -30.66 6.08 10.11
N ILE A 130 -30.69 6.44 8.83
CA ILE A 130 -30.93 7.81 8.37
C ILE A 130 -32.29 8.23 8.94
N PRO A 131 -32.39 9.35 9.70
CA PRO A 131 -33.68 9.87 10.13
C PRO A 131 -34.45 10.33 8.90
N ASP A 132 -35.64 9.77 8.70
CA ASP A 132 -36.58 10.16 7.66
C ASP A 132 -37.25 11.48 8.08
N GLU A 133 -36.57 12.61 7.81
CA GLU A 133 -37.14 13.95 8.00
C GLU A 133 -37.06 14.73 6.70
N MET A 134 -37.84 14.28 5.72
CA MET A 134 -38.20 15.10 4.56
C MET A 134 -39.48 15.86 4.90
N ALA A 135 -39.34 17.01 5.55
CA ALA A 135 -40.43 17.96 5.74
C ALA A 135 -40.91 18.48 4.37
N ILE A 136 -42.07 18.00 3.92
CA ILE A 136 -42.74 18.51 2.72
C ILE A 136 -43.36 19.86 3.06
N VAL A 137 -42.71 20.95 2.64
CA VAL A 137 -43.27 22.31 2.67
C VAL A 137 -44.31 22.44 1.54
N ARG A 138 -45.58 22.66 1.90
CA ARG A 138 -46.63 23.08 0.96
C ARG A 138 -46.62 24.60 0.84
N ILE A 139 -46.34 25.11 -0.37
CA ILE A 139 -46.53 26.52 -0.71
C ILE A 139 -47.95 26.67 -1.25
N GLY A 140 -48.73 27.54 -0.61
CA GLY A 140 -49.98 28.09 -1.14
C GLY A 140 -49.76 29.48 -1.70
#